data_AF-A0A7Y8GZ13-F1
#
_entry.id   AF-A0A7Y8GZ13-F1
#
_cell.length_a   1.000
_cell.length_b   1.000
_cell.length_c   1.000
_cell.angle_alpha   90.00
_cell.angle_beta   90.00
_cell.angle_gamma   90.00
#
_symmetry.space_group_name_H-M   'P 1'
#
loop_
_entity.id
_entity.type
_entity.pdbx_description
1 polymer ?
#
loop_
_entity_poly.entity_id
_entity_poly.type
_entity_poly.pdbx_seq_one_letter_code
_entity_poly.pdbx_strand_id
1 'polypeptide(L)' 'MKTIDEMLNLALLTPVEHQQISSWIAQADSPDEILKMPPLLWRAVERASAVMGIDEDLMRPPALDADDLVCR' A
#
# COMPACT_ATOMS: atom_id res chain seq x y z
N MET A 1 -7.07 -8.54 3.24
CA MET A 1 -6.77 -7.12 2.92
C MET A 1 -7.02 -6.93 1.42
N LYS A 2 -7.89 -6.00 0.99
CA LYS A 2 -8.26 -5.82 -0.43
C LYS A 2 -7.16 -5.15 -1.29
N THR A 3 -6.35 -4.29 -0.68
CA THR A 3 -5.38 -3.45 -1.39
C THR A 3 -4.27 -4.24 -2.12
N ILE A 4 -3.77 -5.33 -1.51
CA ILE A 4 -2.73 -6.19 -2.11
C ILE A 4 -3.29 -7.01 -3.29
N ASP A 5 -4.54 -7.49 -3.17
CA ASP A 5 -5.24 -8.23 -4.23
C ASP A 5 -5.58 -7.32 -5.42
N GLU A 6 -5.94 -6.06 -5.16
CA GLU A 6 -6.12 -5.04 -6.20
C GLU A 6 -4.80 -4.74 -6.95
N MET A 7 -3.67 -4.65 -6.25
CA MET A 7 -2.35 -4.50 -6.88
C MET A 7 -2.00 -5.69 -7.78
N LEU A 8 -2.38 -6.93 -7.42
CA LEU A 8 -2.23 -8.09 -8.29
C LEU A 8 -3.14 -8.02 -9.51
N ASN A 9 -4.42 -7.67 -9.33
CA ASN A 9 -5.39 -7.54 -10.42
C ASN A 9 -4.98 -6.48 -11.44
N LEU A 10 -4.25 -5.45 -11.00
CA LEU A 10 -3.68 -4.40 -11.85
C LEU A 10 -2.30 -4.75 -12.43
N ALA A 11 -1.86 -6.01 -12.26
CA ALA A 11 -0.57 -6.54 -12.71
C ALA A 11 0.66 -5.76 -12.20
N LEU A 12 0.52 -5.09 -11.04
CA LEU A 12 1.59 -4.32 -10.40
C LEU A 12 2.50 -5.20 -9.55
N LEU A 13 1.94 -6.26 -8.99
CA LEU A 13 2.65 -7.33 -8.32
C LEU A 13 2.64 -8.57 -9.20
N THR A 14 3.74 -9.31 -9.23
CA THR A 14 3.72 -10.65 -9.81
C THR A 14 2.91 -11.59 -8.92
N PRO A 15 2.27 -12.64 -9.48
CA PRO A 15 1.54 -13.61 -8.67
C PRO A 15 2.42 -14.31 -7.62
N VAL A 16 3.73 -14.40 -7.87
CA VAL A 16 4.70 -14.95 -6.93
C VAL A 16 4.92 -13.99 -5.76
N GLU A 17 5.18 -12.70 -6.02
CA GLU A 17 5.34 -11.68 -4.97
C GLU A 17 4.07 -11.55 -4.12
N HIS A 18 2.90 -11.54 -4.78
CA HIS A 18 1.62 -11.51 -4.09
C HIS A 18 1.45 -12.69 -3.12
N GLN A 19 1.69 -13.92 -3.60
CA GLN A 19 1.64 -15.12 -2.76
C GLN A 19 2.60 -15.04 -1.57
N GLN A 20 3.83 -14.55 -1.77
CA GLN A 20 4.80 -14.40 -0.69
C GLN A 20 4.36 -13.37 0.35
N ILE A 21 3.85 -12.22 -0.10
CA ILE A 21 3.33 -11.17 0.80
C ILE A 21 2.09 -11.67 1.56
N SER A 22 1.12 -12.27 0.87
CA SER A 22 -0.08 -12.83 1.52
C SER A 22 0.27 -13.92 2.52
N SER A 23 1.21 -14.80 2.18
CA SER A 23 1.67 -15.86 3.08
C SER A 23 2.38 -15.30 4.32
N TRP A 24 3.15 -14.23 4.16
CA TRP A 24 3.81 -13.54 5.28
C TRP A 24 2.78 -12.88 6.19
N ILE A 25 1.84 -12.11 5.63
CA ILE A 25 0.78 -11.45 6.39
C ILE A 25 -0.09 -12.48 7.13
N ALA A 26 -0.38 -13.62 6.51
CA ALA A 26 -1.14 -14.69 7.13
C ALA A 26 -0.39 -15.41 8.26
N GLN A 27 0.95 -15.42 8.24
CA GLN A 27 1.79 -15.99 9.30
C GLN A 27 2.12 -14.97 10.39
N ALA A 28 2.09 -13.68 10.10
CA ALA A 28 2.43 -12.63 11.05
C ALA A 28 1.27 -12.43 12.05
N ASP A 29 1.41 -13.00 13.25
CA ASP A 29 0.46 -12.82 14.36
C ASP A 29 0.58 -11.45 15.06
N SER A 30 1.54 -10.61 14.67
CA SER A 30 1.79 -9.32 15.30
C SER A 30 2.39 -8.29 14.32
N PRO A 31 2.14 -6.99 14.55
CA PRO A 31 2.65 -5.91 13.70
C PRO A 31 4.18 -5.91 13.62
N ASP A 32 4.88 -6.27 14.69
CA ASP A 32 6.34 -6.43 14.69
C ASP A 32 6.84 -7.50 13.71
N GLU A 33 6.06 -8.54 13.43
CA GLU A 33 6.41 -9.58 12.45
C GLU A 33 6.21 -9.08 11.02
N ILE A 34 5.22 -8.21 10.80
CA ILE A 34 5.04 -7.51 9.52
C ILE A 34 6.24 -6.59 9.26
N LEU A 35 6.78 -5.93 10.29
CA LEU A 35 7.98 -5.09 10.15
C LEU A 35 9.24 -5.88 9.82
N LYS A 36 9.30 -7.17 10.17
CA LYS A 36 10.42 -8.07 9.80
C LYS A 36 10.35 -8.58 8.36
N MET A 37 9.36 -8.14 7.58
CA MET A 37 9.17 -8.58 6.21
C MET A 37 10.45 -8.35 5.37
N PRO A 38 10.83 -9.31 4.50
CA PRO A 38 12.02 -9.19 3.67
C PRO A 38 12.03 -7.90 2.83
N PRO A 39 13.20 -7.24 2.69
CA PRO A 39 13.30 -5.99 1.92
C PRO A 39 12.91 -6.15 0.45
N LEU A 40 13.04 -7.36 -0.11
CA LEU A 40 12.56 -7.68 -1.46
C LEU A 40 11.04 -7.56 -1.59
N LEU A 41 10.28 -8.02 -0.59
CA LEU A 41 8.81 -7.93 -0.60
C LEU A 41 8.37 -6.49 -0.37
N TRP A 42 9.05 -5.75 0.51
CA TRP A 42 8.79 -4.33 0.71
C TRP A 42 8.96 -3.53 -0.59
N ARG A 43 10.04 -3.76 -1.34
CA ARG A 43 10.25 -3.09 -2.63
C ARG A 43 9.18 -3.40 -3.67
N ALA A 44 8.59 -4.60 -3.64
CA ALA A 44 7.50 -4.94 -4.54
C ALA A 44 6.24 -4.12 -4.22
N VAL A 45 5.92 -3.98 -2.93
CA VAL A 45 4.80 -3.15 -2.45
C VAL A 45 5.05 -1.67 -2.77
N GLU A 46 6.25 -1.15 -2.49
CA GLU A 46 6.61 0.24 -2.81
C GLU A 46 6.46 0.54 -4.30
N ARG A 47 6.92 -0.36 -5.18
CA ARG A 47 6.78 -0.21 -6.63
C ARG A 47 5.30 -0.18 -7.05
N ALA A 48 4.49 -1.09 -6.51
CA ALA A 48 3.06 -1.12 -6.82
C ALA A 48 2.35 0.16 -6.35
N SER A 49 2.70 0.66 -5.16
CA SER A 49 2.18 1.94 -4.64
C SER A 49 2.58 3.14 -5.48
N ALA A 50 3.82 3.18 -5.97
CA ALA A 50 4.32 4.24 -6.85
C ALA A 50 3.56 4.27 -8.19
N VAL A 51 3.28 3.11 -8.79
CA VAL A 51 2.50 3.06 -10.04
C VAL A 51 1.05 3.50 -9.84
N MET A 52 0.46 3.22 -8.69
CA MET A 52 -0.88 3.70 -8.33
C MET A 52 -0.92 5.20 -8.01
N GLY A 53 0.23 5.87 -7.89
CA GLY A 53 0.31 7.27 -7.47
C GLY A 53 -0.10 7.51 -6.00
N ILE A 54 -0.19 6.45 -5.19
CA ILE A 54 -0.55 6.57 -3.76
C ILE A 54 0.58 7.29 -3.00
N ASP A 55 1.83 7.08 -3.40
CA ASP A 55 2.98 7.76 -2.79
C ASP A 55 2.94 9.29 -3.06
N GLU A 56 2.56 9.67 -4.28
CA GLU A 56 2.37 11.07 -4.67
C GLU A 56 1.16 11.72 -3.99
N ASP A 57 0.09 10.96 -3.74
CA ASP A 57 -1.08 11.40 -2.98
C ASP A 57 -0.76 11.59 -1.48
N LEU A 58 0.06 10.71 -0.89
CA LEU A 58 0.49 10.81 0.51
C LEU A 58 1.43 12.00 0.76
N MET A 59 2.27 12.31 -0.24
CA MET A 59 3.18 13.46 -0.23
C MET A 59 2.48 14.77 -0.61
N ARG A 60 1.25 14.71 -1.14
CA ARG A 60 0.46 15.91 -1.41
C ARG A 60 0.12 16.54 -0.05
N PRO A 61 0.50 17.81 0.21
CA PRO A 61 0.05 18.48 1.41
C PRO A 61 -1.47 18.43 1.44
N PRO A 62 -2.09 18.06 2.58
CA PRO A 62 -3.54 18.00 2.67
C PRO A 62 -4.09 19.35 2.20
N ALA A 63 -4.99 19.33 1.22
CA ALA A 63 -5.61 20.54 0.73
C ALA A 63 -6.38 21.16 1.90
N LEU A 64 -5.79 22.19 2.52
CA LEU A 64 -6.43 23.07 3.49
C LEU A 64 -7.38 24.01 2.75
N ASP A 65 -8.27 23.47 1.92
CA ASP A 65 -9.46 24.17 1.40
C ASP A 65 -10.69 23.83 2.26
N ALA A 66 -10.46 23.70 3.58
CA ALA A 66 -11.52 23.74 4.58
C ALA A 66 -11.91 25.20 4.91
N ASP A 67 -12.01 26.04 3.89
CA ASP A 67 -12.54 27.40 3.98
C ASP A 67 -13.36 27.70 2.72
N ASP A 68 -14.52 27.04 2.58
CA ASP A 68 -15.72 27.70 2.05
C ASP A 68 -16.90 26.75 2.23
N LEU A 69 -17.78 27.04 3.19
CA LEU A 69 -19.24 26.75 3.23
C LEU A 69 -19.74 26.64 4.67
N VAL A 70 -19.97 27.79 5.30
CA VAL A 70 -21.30 28.25 5.71
C VAL A 70 -21.12 29.59 6.45
N CYS A 71 -21.09 30.66 5.66
CA CYS A 71 -21.73 31.90 6.08
C CYS A 71 -23.20 31.79 5.65
N ARG A 72 -24.11 31.63 6.62
CA ARG A 72 -25.47 32.13 6.49
C ARG A 72 -26.03 32.55 7.84
#